data_AF-A0A644TLJ7-F1
#
_entry.id   AF-A0A644TLJ7-F1
#
_cell.length_a   1.000
_cell.length_b   1.000
_cell.length_c   1.000
_cell.angle_alpha   90.00
_cell.angle_beta   90.00
_cell.angle_gamma   90.00
#
_symmetry.space_group_name_H-M   'P 1'
#
loop_
_entity.id
_entity.type
_entity.pdbx_description
1 polymer ?
#
loop_
_entity_poly.entity_id
_entity_poly.type
_entity_poly.pdbx_seq_one_letter_code
_entity_poly.pdbx_strand_id
1 'polypeptide(L)'
;MVLIRGPSIVRNVSILVAFGVNEDGFREILGSAEGAKEDKAGWGSFIANLKERGLTGVRLFISDKCMELVESLSEYYPDSLWQRCTVHFYRNVFTNVPSTKVKDVAAMLKAIHAQEDRQAALEKAQAVAEKLKAMKLHTAAKTLEEGILETLSYTEFPREHWRKLRTNNPMERIMREIRRRTRVVGNFPDGNSALMLVTSRLRYIAGRQWGTRCYMNMDLLFKGEIGYQIIEA
;
A
#
# COMPACT_ATOMS: atom_id res chain seq x y z
N MET A 1 12.39 -4.79 -7.23
CA MET A 1 13.81 -5.15 -7.41
C MET A 1 14.18 -5.12 -8.89
N VAL A 2 15.39 -4.65 -9.16
CA VAL A 2 16.07 -4.63 -10.46
C VAL A 2 17.46 -5.24 -10.26
N LEU A 3 18.04 -5.81 -11.31
CA LEU A 3 19.40 -6.35 -11.26
C LEU A 3 20.40 -5.27 -11.67
N ILE A 4 21.42 -5.05 -10.86
CA ILE A 4 22.53 -4.15 -11.15
C ILE A 4 23.79 -4.97 -11.35
N ARG A 5 24.48 -4.73 -12.46
CA ARG A 5 25.76 -5.37 -12.79
C ARG A 5 26.90 -4.60 -12.11
N GLY A 6 27.42 -5.16 -11.01
CA GLY A 6 28.67 -4.70 -10.41
C GLY A 6 29.90 -5.23 -11.16
N PRO A 7 31.11 -4.81 -10.75
CA PRO A 7 32.38 -5.22 -11.36
C PRO A 7 32.60 -6.74 -11.39
N SER A 8 32.13 -7.44 -10.34
CA SER A 8 32.36 -8.88 -10.15
C SER A 8 31.09 -9.68 -9.82
N ILE A 9 30.02 -9.01 -9.36
CA ILE A 9 28.76 -9.68 -8.98
C ILE A 9 27.54 -8.87 -9.43
N VAL A 10 26.47 -9.58 -9.77
CA VAL A 10 25.14 -8.97 -9.99
C VAL A 10 24.41 -8.90 -8.65
N ARG A 11 23.86 -7.73 -8.32
CA ARG A 11 23.13 -7.51 -7.07
C ARG A 11 21.68 -7.15 -7.37
N ASN A 12 20.78 -7.59 -6.50
CA ASN A 12 19.42 -7.08 -6.50
C ASN A 12 19.36 -5.76 -5.75
N VAL A 13 18.72 -4.75 -6.35
CA VAL A 13 18.44 -3.46 -5.70
C VAL A 13 16.95 -3.15 -5.78
N SER A 14 16.39 -2.63 -4.70
CA SER A 14 15.01 -2.18 -4.66
C SER A 14 14.91 -0.73 -5.12
N ILE A 15 13.82 -0.39 -5.80
CA ILE A 15 13.45 1.00 -6.08
C ILE A 15 12.19 1.26 -5.30
N LEU A 16 12.28 2.18 -4.34
CA LEU A 16 11.16 2.64 -3.52
C LEU A 16 10.33 3.60 -4.37
N VAL A 17 9.00 3.50 -4.24
CA VAL A 17 8.06 4.35 -4.98
C VAL A 17 6.91 4.73 -4.05
N ALA A 18 6.60 6.02 -4.00
CA ALA A 18 5.44 6.57 -3.33
C ALA A 18 4.54 7.28 -4.34
N PHE A 19 3.24 7.04 -4.24
CA PHE A 19 2.21 7.83 -4.90
C PHE A 19 1.12 8.16 -3.87
N GLY A 20 0.44 9.28 -4.07
CA GLY A 20 -0.62 9.77 -3.19
C GLY A 20 -1.86 10.14 -3.96
N VAL A 21 -2.89 10.50 -3.21
CA VAL A 21 -4.07 11.21 -3.71
C VAL A 21 -4.09 12.56 -3.00
N ASN A 22 -4.05 13.64 -3.77
CA ASN A 22 -4.00 14.99 -3.23
C ASN A 22 -5.38 15.47 -2.75
N GLU A 23 -5.42 16.69 -2.20
CA GLU A 23 -6.65 17.32 -1.69
C GLU A 23 -7.73 17.57 -2.75
N ASP A 24 -7.34 17.67 -4.03
CA ASP A 24 -8.26 17.76 -5.17
C ASP A 24 -8.75 16.37 -5.63
N GLY A 25 -8.25 15.29 -5.02
CA GLY A 25 -8.64 13.92 -5.32
C GLY A 25 -7.91 13.28 -6.50
N PHE A 26 -6.84 13.91 -7.01
CA PHE A 26 -6.04 13.41 -8.13
C PHE A 26 -4.85 12.59 -7.63
N ARG A 27 -4.41 11.64 -8.46
CA ARG A 27 -3.28 10.76 -8.13
C ARG A 27 -1.97 11.38 -8.59
N GLU A 28 -0.98 11.36 -7.71
CA GLU A 28 0.33 11.96 -7.97
C GLU A 28 1.45 11.00 -7.59
N ILE A 29 2.53 11.00 -8.36
CA ILE A 29 3.77 10.35 -7.96
C ILE A 29 4.50 11.30 -7.03
N LEU A 30 4.66 10.89 -5.77
CA LEU A 30 5.29 11.71 -4.73
C LEU A 30 6.82 11.61 -4.80
N GLY A 31 7.33 10.41 -5.07
CA GLY A 31 8.76 10.20 -5.22
C GLY A 31 9.15 8.76 -5.55
N SER A 32 10.41 8.61 -5.92
CA SER A 32 11.09 7.33 -6.06
C SER A 32 12.55 7.46 -5.65
N ALA A 33 13.09 6.42 -5.04
CA ALA A 33 14.49 6.40 -4.60
C ALA A 33 15.08 5.00 -4.75
N GLU A 34 16.40 4.93 -4.87
CA GLU A 34 17.13 3.67 -4.77
C GLU A 34 17.13 3.21 -3.30
N GLY A 35 16.61 2.00 -3.06
CA GLY A 35 16.70 1.29 -1.79
C GLY A 35 17.78 0.23 -1.89
N ALA A 36 19.01 0.58 -1.52
CA ALA A 36 20.14 -0.37 -1.56
C ALA A 36 19.90 -1.57 -0.61
N LYS A 37 19.13 -1.36 0.46
CA LYS A 37 18.54 -2.37 1.35
C LYS A 37 17.19 -1.83 1.85
N GLU A 38 16.16 -2.66 1.95
CA GLU A 38 14.88 -2.29 2.57
C GLU A 38 15.06 -2.24 4.10
N ASP A 39 15.99 -1.42 4.58
CA ASP A 39 16.33 -1.24 5.99
C ASP A 39 15.78 0.10 6.52
N LYS A 40 15.88 0.29 7.84
CA LYS A 40 15.37 1.49 8.52
C LYS A 40 16.02 2.78 8.01
N ALA A 41 17.30 2.75 7.66
CA ALA A 41 17.98 3.92 7.11
C ALA A 41 17.45 4.28 5.72
N GLY A 42 17.20 3.29 4.86
CA GLY A 42 16.64 3.48 3.53
C GLY A 42 15.21 4.03 3.55
N TRP A 43 14.32 3.44 4.36
CA TRP A 43 12.95 3.95 4.52
C TRP A 43 12.91 5.30 5.21
N GLY A 44 13.65 5.49 6.29
CA GLY A 44 13.75 6.77 7.00
C GLY A 44 14.19 7.90 6.08
N SER A 45 15.26 7.70 5.29
CA SER A 45 15.74 8.70 4.34
C SER A 45 14.71 9.02 3.25
N PHE A 46 14.00 8.01 2.76
CA PHE A 46 12.98 8.20 1.73
C PHE A 46 11.77 9.00 2.27
N ILE A 47 11.29 8.66 3.46
CA ILE A 47 10.16 9.34 4.11
C ILE A 47 10.56 10.77 4.53
N ALA A 48 11.76 10.96 5.07
CA ALA A 48 12.34 12.27 5.38
C ALA A 48 12.38 13.16 4.14
N ASN A 49 12.89 12.65 3.00
CA ASN A 49 12.97 13.41 1.76
C ASN A 49 11.58 13.86 1.25
N LEU A 50 10.55 13.03 1.38
CA LEU A 50 9.18 13.45 1.04
C LEU A 50 8.71 14.60 1.92
N LYS A 51 8.98 14.53 3.23
CA LYS A 51 8.62 15.57 4.19
C LYS A 51 9.36 16.88 3.94
N GLU A 52 10.67 16.83 3.72
CA GLU A 52 11.52 17.98 3.39
C GLU A 52 11.05 18.70 2.11
N ARG A 53 10.51 17.95 1.15
CA ARG A 53 9.91 18.48 -0.08
C ARG A 53 8.51 19.05 0.10
N GLY A 54 7.97 19.04 1.32
CA GLY A 54 6.69 19.66 1.67
C GLY A 54 5.50 18.69 1.76
N LEU A 55 5.71 17.37 1.75
CA LEU A 55 4.60 16.44 1.99
C LEU A 55 4.09 16.59 3.43
N THR A 56 2.87 17.06 3.58
CA THR A 56 2.20 17.32 4.86
C THR A 56 0.73 16.87 4.79
N GLY A 57 0.04 16.84 5.93
CA GLY A 57 -1.39 16.51 5.97
C GLY A 57 -1.75 15.08 5.57
N VAL A 58 -0.78 14.14 5.59
CA VAL A 58 -1.04 12.75 5.22
C VAL A 58 -1.97 12.12 6.26
N ARG A 59 -3.10 11.56 5.81
CA ARG A 59 -4.08 10.91 6.71
C ARG A 59 -3.91 9.41 6.80
N LEU A 60 -3.42 8.77 5.74
CA LEU A 60 -3.27 7.32 5.67
C LEU A 60 -2.10 6.91 4.78
N PHE A 61 -1.21 6.09 5.32
CA PHE A 61 -0.22 5.33 4.56
C PHE A 61 -0.69 3.90 4.34
N ILE A 62 -0.54 3.38 3.11
CA ILE A 62 -0.83 1.99 2.78
C ILE A 62 0.43 1.34 2.20
N SER A 63 0.94 0.32 2.89
CA SER A 63 2.16 -0.40 2.47
C SER A 63 2.05 -1.90 2.77
N ASP A 64 2.99 -2.70 2.28
CA ASP A 64 3.20 -4.01 2.92
C ASP A 64 3.75 -3.80 4.34
N LYS A 65 3.67 -4.83 5.18
CA LYS A 65 4.25 -4.82 6.52
C LYS A 65 5.76 -4.99 6.43
N CYS A 66 6.46 -3.88 6.55
CA CYS A 66 7.90 -3.79 6.80
C CYS A 66 8.05 -2.97 8.08
N MET A 67 8.62 -3.58 9.12
CA MET A 67 8.68 -2.97 10.46
C MET A 67 9.45 -1.65 10.42
N GLU A 68 10.53 -1.62 9.66
CA GLU A 68 11.39 -0.47 9.44
C GLU A 68 10.62 0.70 8.80
N LEU A 69 9.74 0.42 7.84
CA LEU A 69 8.87 1.42 7.24
C LEU A 69 7.83 1.90 8.25
N VAL A 70 7.16 1.00 8.97
CA VAL A 70 6.13 1.38 9.95
C VAL A 70 6.72 2.27 11.05
N GLU A 71 7.90 1.91 11.57
CA GLU A 71 8.64 2.74 12.53
C GLU A 71 8.98 4.12 11.96
N SER A 72 9.46 4.18 10.71
CA SER A 72 9.78 5.45 10.04
C SER A 72 8.52 6.31 9.86
N LEU A 73 7.38 5.70 9.48
CA LEU A 73 6.12 6.43 9.34
C LEU A 73 5.67 7.02 10.68
N SER A 74 5.74 6.26 11.77
CA SER A 74 5.41 6.75 13.11
C SER A 74 6.33 7.87 13.58
N GLU A 75 7.61 7.86 13.19
CA GLU A 75 8.59 8.90 13.54
C GLU A 75 8.33 10.21 12.77
N TYR A 76 8.15 10.13 11.45
CA TYR A 76 8.02 11.32 10.60
C TYR A 76 6.58 11.84 10.48
N TYR A 77 5.57 10.99 10.67
CA TYR A 77 4.15 11.28 10.50
C TYR A 77 3.31 10.62 11.62
N PRO A 78 3.49 11.03 12.89
CA PRO A 78 2.87 10.37 14.05
C PRO A 78 1.34 10.42 14.05
N ASP A 79 0.75 11.44 13.43
CA ASP A 79 -0.71 11.63 13.38
C ASP A 79 -1.37 10.88 12.20
N SER A 80 -0.58 10.29 11.31
CA SER A 80 -1.09 9.55 10.15
C SER A 80 -1.47 8.12 10.53
N LEU A 81 -2.61 7.65 10.04
CA LEU A 81 -2.95 6.24 10.13
C LEU A 81 -2.02 5.42 9.23
N TRP A 82 -1.76 4.18 9.64
CA TRP A 82 -1.13 3.18 8.79
C TRP A 82 -2.09 2.03 8.53
N GLN A 83 -2.04 1.50 7.31
CA GLN A 83 -2.75 0.29 6.92
C GLN A 83 -1.81 -0.64 6.16
N ARG A 84 -1.79 -1.89 6.60
CA ARG A 84 -1.25 -3.00 5.83
C ARG A 84 -2.11 -3.28 4.60
N CYS A 85 -1.45 -3.36 3.46
CA CYS A 85 -2.04 -3.71 2.18
C CYS A 85 -2.76 -5.08 2.25
N THR A 86 -4.07 -5.08 2.05
CA THR A 86 -4.92 -6.29 2.11
C THR A 86 -4.43 -7.41 1.17
N VAL A 87 -3.91 -7.06 0.00
CA VAL A 87 -3.40 -8.03 -0.99
C VAL A 87 -2.16 -8.74 -0.48
N HIS A 88 -1.22 -8.01 0.13
CA HIS A 88 -0.02 -8.61 0.71
C HIS A 88 -0.38 -9.41 1.96
N PHE A 89 -1.27 -8.90 2.80
CA PHE A 89 -1.81 -9.64 3.93
C PHE A 89 -2.42 -11.00 3.49
N TYR A 90 -3.23 -11.02 2.44
CA TYR A 90 -3.78 -12.28 1.91
C TYR A 90 -2.68 -13.23 1.45
N ARG A 91 -1.64 -12.73 0.78
CA ARG A 91 -0.48 -13.56 0.37
C ARG A 91 0.21 -14.17 1.60
N ASN A 92 0.39 -13.42 2.68
CA ASN A 92 0.94 -13.93 3.93
C ASN A 92 0.06 -15.00 4.59
N VAL A 93 -1.27 -14.90 4.46
CA VAL A 93 -2.15 -15.98 4.91
C VAL A 93 -1.97 -17.20 3.99
N PHE A 94 -1.89 -17.01 2.67
CA PHE A 94 -1.77 -18.09 1.69
C PHE A 94 -0.46 -18.89 1.81
N THR A 95 0.64 -18.30 2.28
CA THR A 95 1.88 -19.07 2.53
C THR A 95 1.70 -20.17 3.57
N ASN A 96 0.67 -20.07 4.41
CA ASN A 96 0.32 -21.04 5.45
C ASN A 96 -0.84 -21.97 5.05
N VAL A 97 -1.24 -21.96 3.77
CA VAL A 97 -2.41 -22.69 3.26
C VAL A 97 -1.99 -23.61 2.10
N PRO A 98 -2.37 -24.90 2.12
CA PRO A 98 -2.15 -25.79 0.98
C PRO A 98 -2.78 -25.23 -0.30
N SER A 99 -2.10 -25.38 -1.44
CA SER A 99 -2.53 -24.83 -2.74
C SER A 99 -3.98 -25.17 -3.11
N THR A 100 -4.44 -26.38 -2.76
CA THR A 100 -5.81 -26.87 -2.99
C THR A 100 -6.88 -26.09 -2.23
N LYS A 101 -6.54 -25.46 -1.10
CA LYS A 101 -7.46 -24.70 -0.24
C LYS A 101 -7.37 -23.18 -0.43
N VAL A 102 -6.39 -22.68 -1.20
CA VAL A 102 -6.16 -21.23 -1.37
C VAL A 102 -7.40 -20.52 -1.92
N LYS A 103 -8.13 -21.13 -2.86
CA LYS A 103 -9.35 -20.54 -3.43
C LYS A 103 -10.42 -20.28 -2.37
N ASP A 104 -10.65 -21.25 -1.49
CA ASP A 104 -11.66 -21.16 -0.43
C ASP A 104 -11.24 -20.15 0.64
N VAL A 105 -9.98 -20.19 1.07
CA VAL A 105 -9.44 -19.21 2.04
C VAL A 105 -9.47 -17.80 1.46
N ALA A 106 -9.15 -17.61 0.18
CA ALA A 106 -9.25 -16.31 -0.47
C ALA A 106 -10.69 -15.77 -0.47
N ALA A 107 -11.70 -16.62 -0.66
CA ALA A 107 -13.10 -16.21 -0.57
C ALA A 107 -13.47 -15.79 0.87
N MET A 108 -12.98 -16.52 1.88
CA MET A 108 -13.19 -16.17 3.29
C MET A 108 -12.58 -14.82 3.65
N LEU A 109 -11.31 -14.58 3.28
CA LEU A 109 -10.63 -13.31 3.55
C LEU A 109 -11.28 -12.12 2.84
N LYS A 110 -11.75 -12.32 1.60
CA LYS A 110 -12.52 -11.31 0.86
C LYS A 110 -13.85 -11.00 1.54
N ALA A 111 -14.51 -11.98 2.15
CA ALA A 111 -15.77 -11.77 2.85
C ALA A 111 -15.60 -10.84 4.07
N ILE A 112 -14.46 -10.89 4.76
CA ILE A 112 -14.11 -9.96 5.85
C ILE A 112 -14.12 -8.51 5.35
N HIS A 113 -13.41 -8.26 4.25
CA HIS A 113 -13.29 -6.92 3.69
C HIS A 113 -14.52 -6.48 2.89
N ALA A 114 -15.50 -7.35 2.71
CA ALA A 114 -16.77 -7.04 2.06
C ALA A 114 -17.85 -6.58 3.05
N GLN A 115 -17.59 -6.64 4.35
CA GLN A 115 -18.53 -6.20 5.37
C GLN A 115 -18.81 -4.69 5.29
N GLU A 116 -19.99 -4.32 5.78
CA GLU A 116 -20.59 -3.00 5.74
C GLU A 116 -19.94 -2.00 6.69
N ASP A 117 -19.35 -2.49 7.78
CA ASP A 117 -18.66 -1.70 8.78
C ASP A 117 -17.49 -2.44 9.45
N ARG A 118 -16.76 -1.70 10.28
CA ARG A 118 -15.58 -2.20 11.00
C ARG A 118 -15.94 -3.32 11.97
N GLN A 119 -17.04 -3.19 12.70
CA GLN A 119 -17.44 -4.18 13.71
C GLN A 119 -17.83 -5.50 13.04
N ALA A 120 -18.65 -5.44 11.99
CA ALA A 120 -19.00 -6.59 11.16
C ALA A 120 -17.75 -7.25 10.55
N ALA A 121 -16.76 -6.45 10.11
CA ALA A 121 -15.49 -6.98 9.61
C ALA A 121 -14.72 -7.75 10.69
N LEU A 122 -14.67 -7.26 11.92
CA LEU A 122 -14.02 -7.94 13.05
C LEU A 122 -14.72 -9.24 13.43
N GLU A 123 -16.04 -9.22 13.54
CA GLU A 123 -16.84 -10.42 13.81
C GLU A 123 -16.67 -11.47 12.71
N LYS A 124 -16.66 -11.02 11.44
CA LYS A 124 -16.39 -11.89 10.31
C LYS A 124 -14.98 -12.47 10.36
N ALA A 125 -13.99 -11.69 10.75
CA ALA A 125 -12.62 -12.15 10.89
C ALA A 125 -12.50 -13.23 11.97
N GLN A 126 -13.16 -13.04 13.11
CA GLN A 126 -13.20 -14.04 14.18
C GLN A 126 -13.83 -15.34 13.69
N ALA A 127 -14.98 -15.27 13.02
CA ALA A 127 -15.65 -16.44 12.47
C ALA A 127 -14.79 -17.16 11.41
N VAL A 128 -14.04 -16.41 10.58
CA VAL A 128 -13.10 -16.99 9.62
C VAL A 128 -11.92 -17.65 10.34
N ALA A 129 -11.37 -17.05 11.39
CA ALA A 129 -10.28 -17.63 12.17
C ALA A 129 -10.68 -18.98 12.78
N GLU A 130 -11.87 -19.06 13.40
CA GLU A 130 -12.42 -20.32 13.93
C GLU A 130 -12.63 -21.37 12.84
N LYS A 131 -13.14 -20.96 11.67
CA LYS A 131 -13.28 -21.87 10.52
C LYS A 131 -11.92 -22.39 10.02
N LEU A 132 -10.90 -21.55 9.98
CA LEU A 132 -9.53 -21.96 9.61
C LEU A 132 -8.97 -22.97 10.63
N LYS A 133 -9.19 -22.76 11.94
CA LYS A 133 -8.82 -23.72 12.99
C LYS A 133 -9.52 -25.07 12.79
N ALA A 134 -10.84 -25.07 12.52
CA ALA A 134 -11.60 -26.28 12.24
C ALA A 134 -11.10 -27.02 10.98
N MET A 135 -10.60 -26.29 9.97
CA MET A 135 -9.97 -26.85 8.78
C MET A 135 -8.54 -27.36 8.99
N LYS A 136 -8.04 -27.34 10.24
CA LYS A 136 -6.67 -27.66 10.66
C LYS A 136 -5.62 -26.71 10.05
N LEU A 137 -6.00 -25.46 9.77
CA LEU A 137 -5.13 -24.40 9.23
C LEU A 137 -4.72 -23.42 10.33
N HIS A 138 -4.16 -23.93 11.43
CA HIS A 138 -3.88 -23.14 12.64
C HIS A 138 -2.92 -21.96 12.38
N THR A 139 -1.86 -22.15 11.59
CA THR A 139 -0.91 -21.08 11.26
C THR A 139 -1.55 -19.97 10.42
N ALA A 140 -2.46 -20.33 9.51
CA ALA A 140 -3.23 -19.35 8.73
C ALA A 140 -4.21 -18.58 9.61
N ALA A 141 -4.86 -19.24 10.57
CA ALA A 141 -5.73 -18.60 11.55
C ALA A 141 -4.96 -17.60 12.41
N LYS A 142 -3.79 -18.01 12.95
CA LYS A 142 -2.91 -17.13 13.72
C LYS A 142 -2.46 -15.91 12.92
N THR A 143 -2.03 -16.12 11.66
CA THR A 143 -1.64 -15.03 10.75
C THR A 143 -2.80 -14.04 10.52
N LEU A 144 -4.03 -14.55 10.41
CA LEU A 144 -5.22 -13.73 10.28
C LEU A 144 -5.47 -12.90 11.54
N GLU A 145 -5.49 -13.54 12.71
CA GLU A 145 -5.74 -12.91 14.01
C GLU A 145 -4.73 -11.80 14.33
N GLU A 146 -3.44 -12.05 14.10
CA GLU A 146 -2.36 -11.08 14.37
C GLU A 146 -2.36 -9.89 13.40
N GLY A 147 -2.84 -10.06 12.17
CA GLY A 147 -2.71 -9.04 11.12
C GLY A 147 -4.00 -8.33 10.73
N ILE A 148 -5.18 -8.81 11.16
CA ILE A 148 -6.44 -8.27 10.64
C ILE A 148 -6.64 -6.78 10.97
N LEU A 149 -6.31 -6.36 12.19
CA LEU A 149 -6.50 -4.97 12.63
C LEU A 149 -5.69 -3.99 11.76
N GLU A 150 -4.50 -4.43 11.32
CA GLU A 150 -3.62 -3.64 10.45
C GLU A 150 -4.24 -3.38 9.07
N THR A 151 -5.28 -4.14 8.67
CA THR A 151 -5.88 -4.05 7.34
C THR A 151 -7.17 -3.23 7.28
N LEU A 152 -7.66 -2.74 8.43
CA LEU A 152 -8.99 -2.14 8.55
C LEU A 152 -8.97 -0.60 8.73
N SER A 153 -7.81 0.06 8.73
CA SER A 153 -7.73 1.52 8.97
C SER A 153 -8.50 2.35 7.93
N TYR A 154 -8.77 1.81 6.73
CA TYR A 154 -9.64 2.44 5.74
C TYR A 154 -11.08 2.66 6.25
N THR A 155 -11.51 1.95 7.29
CA THR A 155 -12.86 2.08 7.86
C THR A 155 -13.09 3.42 8.55
N GLU A 156 -12.03 4.15 8.89
CA GLU A 156 -12.09 5.53 9.42
C GLU A 156 -12.40 6.58 8.33
N PHE A 157 -12.44 6.17 7.05
CA PHE A 157 -12.68 7.05 5.91
C PHE A 157 -14.13 6.91 5.40
N PRO A 158 -14.63 7.83 4.56
CA PRO A 158 -15.94 7.70 3.93
C PRO A 158 -16.10 6.37 3.18
N ARG A 159 -17.28 5.75 3.28
CA ARG A 159 -17.57 4.42 2.73
C ARG A 159 -17.32 4.33 1.22
N GLU A 160 -17.54 5.42 0.49
CA GLU A 160 -17.30 5.57 -0.94
C GLU A 160 -15.81 5.43 -1.30
N HIS A 161 -14.92 5.70 -0.36
CA HIS A 161 -13.46 5.61 -0.53
C HIS A 161 -12.93 4.21 -0.25
N TRP A 162 -13.63 3.39 0.54
CA TRP A 162 -13.14 2.11 1.04
C TRP A 162 -12.62 1.18 -0.05
N ARG A 163 -13.34 1.06 -1.18
CA ARG A 163 -12.90 0.21 -2.29
C ARG A 163 -11.54 0.66 -2.85
N LYS A 164 -11.29 1.97 -2.90
CA LYS A 164 -10.05 2.57 -3.42
C LYS A 164 -8.90 2.48 -2.43
N LEU A 165 -9.18 2.52 -1.13
CA LEU A 165 -8.19 2.43 -0.05
C LEU A 165 -7.82 0.98 0.29
N ARG A 166 -8.77 0.05 0.29
CA ARG A 166 -8.50 -1.35 0.62
C ARG A 166 -7.79 -2.12 -0.50
N THR A 167 -7.91 -1.67 -1.75
CA THR A 167 -7.32 -2.39 -2.90
C THR A 167 -6.02 -1.75 -3.36
N ASN A 168 -5.04 -2.58 -3.72
CA ASN A 168 -3.75 -2.10 -4.21
C ASN A 168 -3.68 -2.02 -5.76
N ASN A 169 -4.83 -2.05 -6.44
CA ASN A 169 -4.92 -2.15 -7.89
C ASN A 169 -4.15 -1.04 -8.64
N PRO A 170 -4.19 0.24 -8.21
CA PRO A 170 -3.41 1.29 -8.86
C PRO A 170 -1.90 1.03 -8.77
N MET A 171 -1.38 0.69 -7.59
CA MET A 171 0.04 0.38 -7.40
C MET A 171 0.44 -0.85 -8.21
N GLU A 172 -0.35 -1.93 -8.15
CA GLU A 172 -0.03 -3.17 -8.88
C GLU A 172 0.03 -2.92 -10.39
N ARG A 173 -0.81 -2.03 -10.93
CA ARG A 173 -0.75 -1.62 -12.32
C ARG A 173 0.54 -0.88 -12.65
N ILE A 174 0.90 0.12 -11.85
CA ILE A 174 2.16 0.89 -12.02
C ILE A 174 3.35 -0.07 -11.97
N MET A 175 3.42 -0.91 -10.93
CA MET A 175 4.51 -1.87 -10.74
C MET A 175 4.57 -2.92 -11.86
N ARG A 176 3.43 -3.31 -12.44
CA ARG A 176 3.42 -4.19 -13.62
C ARG A 176 4.01 -3.51 -14.85
N GLU A 177 3.68 -2.24 -15.08
CA GLU A 177 4.24 -1.46 -16.19
C GLU A 177 5.73 -1.22 -16.04
N ILE A 178 6.19 -0.92 -14.82
CA ILE A 178 7.63 -0.80 -14.50
C ILE A 178 8.34 -2.12 -14.75
N ARG A 179 7.84 -3.22 -14.16
CA ARG A 179 8.44 -4.57 -14.33
C ARG A 179 8.52 -4.99 -15.80
N ARG A 180 7.52 -4.65 -16.62
CA ARG A 180 7.54 -4.94 -18.06
C ARG A 180 8.72 -4.26 -18.76
N ARG A 181 9.10 -3.04 -18.35
CA ARG A 181 10.21 -2.30 -18.95
C ARG A 181 11.57 -2.71 -18.38
N THR A 182 11.66 -2.88 -17.07
CA THR A 182 12.93 -3.29 -16.43
C THR A 182 13.34 -4.71 -16.83
N ARG A 183 12.38 -5.63 -17.03
CA ARG A 183 12.67 -7.01 -17.47
C ARG A 183 13.36 -7.09 -18.83
N VAL A 184 13.07 -6.16 -19.75
CA VAL A 184 13.69 -6.15 -21.08
C VAL A 184 15.16 -5.72 -21.01
N VAL A 185 15.50 -4.87 -20.04
CA VAL A 185 16.90 -4.42 -19.83
C VAL A 185 17.77 -5.55 -19.27
N GLY A 186 17.19 -6.44 -18.46
CA GLY A 186 17.94 -7.50 -17.77
C GLY A 186 18.75 -6.91 -16.62
N ASN A 187 19.99 -6.51 -16.90
CA ASN A 187 20.91 -5.94 -15.91
C ASN A 187 21.22 -4.48 -16.22
N PHE A 188 21.06 -3.61 -15.22
CA PHE A 188 21.43 -2.20 -15.30
C PHE A 188 22.92 -2.01 -14.99
N PRO A 189 23.57 -0.98 -15.57
CA PRO A 189 24.97 -0.66 -15.28
C PRO A 189 25.16 -0.14 -13.84
N ASP A 190 24.16 0.56 -13.31
CA ASP A 190 24.18 1.16 -11.97
C ASP A 190 22.74 1.46 -11.49
N GLY A 191 22.60 1.88 -10.22
CA GLY A 191 21.31 2.15 -9.59
C GLY A 191 20.60 3.39 -10.11
N ASN A 192 21.35 4.43 -10.48
CA ASN A 192 20.82 5.64 -11.08
C ASN A 192 20.22 5.35 -12.46
N SER A 193 20.88 4.53 -13.29
CA SER A 193 20.35 4.08 -14.57
C SER A 193 19.00 3.34 -14.42
N ALA A 194 18.86 2.52 -13.38
CA ALA A 194 17.59 1.87 -13.08
C ALA A 194 16.53 2.86 -12.58
N LEU A 195 16.91 3.76 -11.67
CA LEU A 195 16.04 4.80 -11.13
C LEU A 195 15.53 5.74 -12.24
N MET A 196 16.37 6.11 -13.20
CA MET A 196 15.99 6.92 -14.36
C MET A 196 14.90 6.25 -15.19
N LEU A 197 15.04 4.96 -15.50
CA LEU A 197 14.00 4.24 -16.27
C LEU A 197 12.69 4.16 -15.49
N VAL A 198 12.76 3.85 -14.20
CA VAL A 198 11.59 3.78 -13.33
C VAL A 198 10.90 5.14 -13.26
N THR A 199 11.64 6.20 -12.97
CA THR A 199 11.12 7.58 -12.86
C THR A 199 10.53 8.07 -14.18
N SER A 200 11.20 7.78 -15.31
CA SER A 200 10.68 8.10 -16.65
C SER A 200 9.34 7.41 -16.90
N ARG A 201 9.20 6.15 -16.46
CA ARG A 201 7.94 5.41 -16.58
C ARG A 201 6.87 5.95 -15.65
N LEU A 202 7.21 6.29 -14.42
CA LEU A 202 6.31 6.93 -13.46
C LEU A 202 5.77 8.25 -13.99
N ARG A 203 6.65 9.13 -14.51
CA ARG A 203 6.26 10.39 -15.14
C ARG A 203 5.34 10.18 -16.33
N TYR A 204 5.63 9.20 -17.18
CA TYR A 204 4.76 8.85 -18.30
C TYR A 204 3.36 8.41 -17.84
N ILE A 205 3.26 7.63 -16.76
CA ILE A 205 1.97 7.17 -16.22
C ILE A 205 1.20 8.33 -15.59
N ALA A 206 1.88 9.19 -14.83
CA ALA A 206 1.30 10.39 -14.21
C ALA A 206 0.68 11.33 -15.26
N GLY A 207 1.35 11.53 -16.40
CA GLY A 207 0.85 12.36 -17.50
C GLY A 207 -0.28 11.77 -18.34
N ARG A 208 -0.88 10.64 -17.93
CA ARG A 208 -2.01 10.00 -18.62
C ARG A 208 -3.28 10.07 -17.76
N GLN A 209 -4.36 9.44 -18.24
CA GLN A 209 -5.62 9.30 -17.50
C GLN A 209 -5.48 8.76 -16.07
N TRP A 210 -4.36 8.12 -15.72
CA TRP A 210 -4.09 7.72 -14.35
C TRP A 210 -3.91 8.94 -13.43
N GLY A 211 -3.10 9.93 -13.79
CA GLY A 211 -2.93 11.13 -12.97
C GLY A 211 -4.00 12.20 -13.22
N THR A 212 -4.47 12.35 -14.46
CA THR A 212 -5.36 13.46 -14.85
C THR A 212 -6.85 13.23 -14.56
N ARG A 213 -7.24 12.04 -14.13
CA ARG A 213 -8.63 11.75 -13.75
C ARG A 213 -8.77 11.81 -12.24
N CYS A 214 -9.74 12.60 -11.77
CA CYS A 214 -10.13 12.62 -10.36
C CYS A 214 -10.40 11.20 -9.87
N TYR A 215 -9.62 10.78 -8.88
CA TYR A 215 -9.60 9.42 -8.37
C TYR A 215 -10.48 9.28 -7.13
N MET A 216 -10.53 10.28 -6.24
CA MET A 216 -11.40 10.29 -5.05
C MET A 216 -12.16 11.61 -4.97
N ASN A 217 -13.42 11.56 -4.51
CA ASN A 217 -14.17 12.77 -4.22
C ASN A 217 -13.78 13.23 -2.80
N MET A 218 -12.96 14.27 -2.71
CA MET A 218 -12.41 14.75 -1.44
C MET A 218 -13.41 15.57 -0.62
N ASP A 219 -14.49 16.07 -1.25
CA ASP A 219 -15.60 16.69 -0.51
C ASP A 219 -16.16 15.73 0.55
N LEU A 220 -16.21 14.43 0.28
CA LEU A 220 -16.73 13.45 1.24
C LEU A 220 -15.83 13.32 2.48
N LEU A 221 -14.55 13.60 2.33
CA LEU A 221 -13.59 13.58 3.43
C LEU A 221 -13.65 14.88 4.23
N PHE A 222 -13.72 16.02 3.54
CA PHE A 222 -13.71 17.34 4.17
C PHE A 222 -15.07 17.85 4.63
N LYS A 223 -16.20 17.34 4.11
CA LYS A 223 -17.55 17.73 4.59
C LYS A 223 -17.83 17.32 6.04
N GLY A 224 -16.99 16.49 6.65
CA GLY A 224 -16.97 16.26 8.10
C GLY A 224 -16.15 17.29 8.89
N GLU A 225 -15.31 18.08 8.22
CA GLU A 225 -14.43 19.11 8.82
C GLU A 225 -14.91 20.54 8.51
N ILE A 226 -15.64 20.73 7.43
CA ILE A 226 -16.34 21.99 7.13
C ILE A 226 -17.58 21.99 8.03
N GLY A 227 -17.40 22.44 9.26
CA GLY A 227 -18.51 22.74 10.17
C GLY A 227 -19.56 23.55 9.42
N TYR A 228 -20.81 23.12 9.52
CA TYR A 228 -21.93 23.98 9.17
C TYR A 228 -21.74 25.28 9.96
N GLN A 229 -21.32 26.36 9.29
CA GLN A 229 -21.69 27.68 9.76
C GLN A 229 -23.20 27.73 9.62
N ILE A 230 -23.89 27.42 10.72
CA ILE A 230 -25.24 27.90 10.94
C ILE A 230 -25.11 29.41 10.96
N ILE A 231 -25.36 30.04 9.81
CA ILE A 231 -25.67 31.46 9.78
C ILE A 231 -27.10 31.55 10.29
N GLU A 232 -27.25 31.80 11.59
CA GLU A 232 -28.49 32.36 12.10
C GLU A 232 -28.63 33.77 11.52
N ALA A 233 -29.65 33.96 10.70
CA ALA A 233 -30.30 35.25 10.42
C ALA A 233 -31.77 34.97 10.10
#